data_AF-A0A1H6G592-F1
#
_entry.id   AF-A0A1H6G592-F1
#
_cell.length_a   1.000
_cell.length_b   1.000
_cell.length_c   1.000
_cell.angle_alpha   90.00
_cell.angle_beta   90.00
_cell.angle_gamma   90.00
#
_symmetry.space_group_name_H-M   'P 1'
#
loop_
_entity.id
_entity.type
_entity.pdbx_description
1 polymer ?
#
loop_
_entity_poly.entity_id
_entity_poly.type
_entity_poly.pdbx_seq_one_letter_code
_entity_poly.pdbx_strand_id
1 'polypeptide(L)'
;MAIPGYDSSSVAEYTLEHAGATVAVVAGVVPDAFDLEKSGRDPPVDGLAAPVDLVGVDELKAVEAISIELVYDPSRLPPGASPTDVSVAVEMAEGWTPLESTVDLESTTVTATLNEHPPGSTVVAGYDDSDDSDVPSA
;
A
#
# COMPACT_ATOMS: atom_id res chain seq x y z
N MET A 1 -12.12 -22.25 -26.97
CA MET A 1 -13.53 -22.44 -26.53
C MET A 1 -13.71 -21.50 -25.36
N ALA A 2 -14.56 -20.46 -25.51
CA ALA A 2 -14.74 -19.38 -24.53
C ALA A 2 -16.07 -19.56 -23.80
N ILE A 3 -16.11 -19.21 -22.51
CA ILE A 3 -17.31 -19.24 -21.68
C ILE A 3 -18.17 -18.02 -22.04
N PRO A 4 -19.40 -18.17 -22.55
CA PRO A 4 -20.26 -17.05 -22.91
C PRO A 4 -20.76 -16.36 -21.64
N GLY A 5 -20.34 -15.10 -21.44
CA GLY A 5 -20.73 -14.26 -20.30
C GLY A 5 -19.58 -13.68 -19.48
N TYR A 6 -18.32 -14.08 -19.75
CA TYR A 6 -17.14 -13.45 -19.16
C TYR A 6 -16.33 -12.77 -20.26
N ASP A 7 -16.45 -11.45 -20.34
CA ASP A 7 -15.52 -10.60 -21.08
C ASP A 7 -14.27 -10.42 -20.22
N SER A 8 -13.20 -11.16 -20.52
CA SER A 8 -11.87 -10.97 -19.92
C SER A 8 -11.19 -9.67 -20.39
N SER A 9 -11.97 -8.63 -20.73
CA SER A 9 -11.52 -7.39 -21.39
C SER A 9 -12.06 -6.11 -20.75
N SER A 10 -12.58 -6.16 -19.52
CA SER A 10 -13.03 -4.95 -18.80
C SER A 10 -12.41 -4.83 -17.41
N VAL A 11 -11.15 -5.21 -17.29
CA VAL A 11 -10.34 -4.87 -16.12
C VAL A 11 -9.63 -3.57 -16.44
N ALA A 12 -9.96 -2.50 -15.73
CA ALA A 12 -9.27 -1.23 -15.84
C ALA A 12 -8.06 -1.26 -14.92
N GLU A 13 -6.87 -1.28 -15.53
CA GLU A 13 -5.60 -1.07 -14.83
C GLU A 13 -5.37 0.44 -14.72
N TYR A 14 -5.26 0.96 -13.50
CA TYR A 14 -5.03 2.38 -13.24
C TYR A 14 -3.81 2.56 -12.36
N THR A 15 -2.81 3.30 -12.84
CA THR A 15 -1.59 3.62 -12.10
C THR A 15 -1.54 5.11 -11.81
N LEU A 16 -1.49 5.47 -10.54
CA LEU A 16 -1.26 6.84 -10.06
C LEU A 16 0.13 6.92 -9.44
N GLU A 17 0.86 8.00 -9.73
CA GLU A 17 2.16 8.29 -9.11
C GLU A 17 2.11 9.70 -8.49
N HIS A 18 2.32 9.80 -7.18
CA HIS A 18 2.37 11.08 -6.48
C HIS A 18 3.34 11.07 -5.29
N ALA A 19 4.22 12.06 -5.21
CA ALA A 19 5.15 12.27 -4.10
C ALA A 19 6.02 11.07 -3.68
N GLY A 20 6.34 10.16 -4.61
CA GLY A 20 7.10 8.93 -4.32
C GLY A 20 6.22 7.74 -3.90
N ALA A 21 4.91 7.83 -4.08
CA ALA A 21 3.97 6.72 -3.96
C ALA A 21 3.40 6.39 -5.34
N THR A 22 3.36 5.11 -5.67
CA THR A 22 2.79 4.56 -6.89
C THR A 22 1.70 3.57 -6.51
N VAL A 23 0.46 3.81 -6.93
CA VAL A 23 -0.65 2.88 -6.67
C VAL A 23 -1.18 2.37 -7.99
N ALA A 24 -1.15 1.05 -8.16
CA ALA A 24 -1.73 0.34 -9.28
C ALA A 24 -2.97 -0.42 -8.81
N VAL A 25 -4.15 -0.08 -9.34
CA VAL A 25 -5.40 -0.78 -9.06
C VAL A 25 -5.88 -1.54 -10.29
N VAL A 26 -6.40 -2.74 -10.03
CA VAL A 26 -7.00 -3.66 -10.99
C VAL A 26 -8.45 -3.85 -10.56
N ALA A 27 -9.37 -3.14 -11.22
CA ALA A 27 -10.79 -3.17 -10.88
C ALA A 27 -11.68 -3.18 -12.13
N GLY A 28 -12.89 -3.73 -12.00
CA GLY A 28 -13.88 -3.67 -13.07
C GLY A 28 -14.40 -2.26 -13.35
N VAL A 29 -14.42 -1.38 -12.33
CA VAL A 29 -14.77 0.03 -12.46
C VAL A 29 -13.89 0.88 -11.55
N VAL A 30 -13.12 1.79 -12.15
CA VAL A 30 -12.33 2.81 -11.46
C VAL A 30 -13.02 4.17 -11.66
N PRO A 31 -13.43 4.88 -10.59
CA PRO A 31 -14.05 6.19 -10.70
C PRO A 31 -13.00 7.26 -11.06
N ASP A 32 -13.39 8.30 -11.81
CA ASP A 32 -12.51 9.44 -12.12
C ASP A 32 -12.10 10.26 -10.88
N ALA A 33 -12.78 10.05 -9.74
CA ALA A 33 -12.43 10.64 -8.46
C ALA A 33 -11.30 9.89 -7.73
N PHE A 34 -10.88 8.72 -8.25
CA PHE A 34 -9.76 7.97 -7.71
C PHE A 34 -8.45 8.70 -8.00
N ASP A 35 -7.83 9.23 -6.95
CA ASP A 35 -6.61 10.04 -7.05
C ASP A 35 -5.70 9.82 -5.83
N LEU A 36 -4.42 10.18 -5.96
CA LEU A 36 -3.44 10.11 -4.88
C LEU A 36 -3.10 11.52 -4.42
N GLU A 37 -3.46 11.85 -3.18
CA GLU A 37 -3.09 13.12 -2.57
C GLU A 37 -2.06 12.92 -1.46
N LYS A 38 -1.12 13.85 -1.34
CA LYS A 38 -0.19 13.83 -0.21
C LYS A 38 -0.96 14.11 1.07
N SER A 39 -0.92 13.19 2.03
CA SER A 39 -1.59 13.40 3.31
C SER A 39 -0.92 14.55 4.05
N GLY A 40 -1.74 15.44 4.60
CA GLY A 40 -1.29 16.52 5.50
C GLY A 40 -0.96 16.02 6.92
N ARG A 41 -1.11 14.71 7.17
CA ARG A 41 -0.86 14.09 8.47
C ARG A 41 0.64 13.92 8.72
N ASP A 42 1.02 14.07 9.99
CA ASP A 42 2.39 13.76 10.41
C ASP A 42 2.60 12.24 10.27
N PRO A 43 3.71 11.80 9.66
CA PRO A 43 4.01 10.37 9.61
C PRO A 43 4.07 9.79 11.04
N PRO A 44 3.75 8.50 11.22
CA PRO A 44 4.04 7.83 12.48
C PRO A 44 5.53 7.95 12.82
N VAL A 45 5.91 7.75 14.08
CA VAL A 45 7.32 7.86 14.52
C VAL A 45 8.26 6.91 13.76
N ASP A 46 7.69 5.81 13.25
CA ASP A 46 8.34 4.79 12.43
C ASP A 46 8.16 5.04 10.91
N GLY A 47 7.56 6.17 10.51
CA GLY A 47 7.27 6.53 9.13
C GLY A 47 8.50 7.00 8.37
N LEU A 48 8.93 6.19 7.40
CA LEU A 48 10.09 6.46 6.56
C LEU A 48 9.74 7.39 5.37
N ALA A 49 8.46 7.48 5.03
CA ALA A 49 7.93 8.35 3.98
C ALA A 49 6.82 9.28 4.49
N ALA A 50 6.40 10.24 3.66
CA ALA A 50 5.20 11.02 3.96
C ALA A 50 3.95 10.17 3.70
N PRO A 51 2.93 10.20 4.58
CA PRO A 51 1.69 9.50 4.35
C PRO A 51 0.97 10.02 3.08
N VAL A 52 0.25 9.13 2.41
CA VAL A 52 -0.49 9.39 1.17
C VAL A 52 -1.95 8.99 1.38
N ASP A 53 -2.86 9.87 0.99
CA ASP A 53 -4.29 9.64 1.00
C ASP A 53 -4.76 9.15 -0.37
N LEU A 54 -5.46 8.01 -0.34
CA LEU A 54 -6.16 7.38 -1.44
C LEU A 54 -7.56 7.97 -1.51
N VAL A 55 -7.75 8.94 -2.40
CA VAL A 55 -9.05 9.57 -2.63
C VAL A 55 -9.89 8.65 -3.51
N GLY A 56 -11.17 8.46 -3.19
CA GLY A 56 -12.09 7.67 -4.04
C GLY A 56 -11.89 6.15 -4.00
N VAL A 57 -11.03 5.62 -3.12
CA VAL A 57 -10.78 4.17 -3.01
C VAL A 57 -12.01 3.35 -2.59
N ASP A 58 -12.89 3.94 -1.78
CA ASP A 58 -14.15 3.30 -1.33
C ASP A 58 -15.21 3.21 -2.46
N GLU A 59 -15.04 4.02 -3.51
CA GLU A 59 -15.93 4.05 -4.67
C GLU A 59 -15.55 3.02 -5.74
N LEU A 60 -14.39 2.36 -5.59
CA LEU A 60 -13.95 1.28 -6.47
C LEU A 60 -14.97 0.13 -6.45
N LYS A 61 -15.24 -0.45 -7.61
CA LYS A 61 -16.15 -1.60 -7.72
C LYS A 61 -15.51 -2.75 -8.46
N ALA A 62 -15.76 -3.95 -7.94
CA ALA A 62 -15.18 -5.19 -8.44
C ALA A 62 -13.65 -5.10 -8.48
N VAL A 63 -13.03 -4.75 -7.34
CA VAL A 63 -11.58 -4.80 -7.16
C VAL A 63 -11.12 -6.25 -7.20
N GLU A 64 -10.12 -6.51 -8.02
CA GLU A 64 -9.42 -7.80 -8.09
C GLU A 64 -8.06 -7.73 -7.41
N ALA A 65 -7.33 -6.62 -7.58
CA ALA A 65 -6.04 -6.40 -6.93
C ALA A 65 -5.73 -4.91 -6.79
N ILE A 66 -5.03 -4.55 -5.72
CA ILE A 66 -4.47 -3.22 -5.48
C ILE A 66 -3.01 -3.40 -5.07
N SER A 67 -2.09 -2.81 -5.81
CA SER A 67 -0.68 -2.73 -5.51
C SER A 67 -0.33 -1.30 -5.11
N ILE A 68 0.29 -1.14 -3.95
CA ILE A 68 0.68 0.14 -3.37
C ILE A 68 2.18 0.08 -3.16
N GLU A 69 2.92 0.77 -4.02
CA GLU A 69 4.36 0.93 -3.94
C GLU A 69 4.70 2.29 -3.33
N LEU A 70 5.57 2.30 -2.32
CA LEU A 70 5.99 3.50 -1.61
C LEU A 70 7.52 3.55 -1.57
N VAL A 71 8.09 4.67 -1.99
CA VAL A 71 9.53 4.94 -1.83
C VAL A 71 9.78 5.32 -0.38
N TYR A 72 10.73 4.64 0.26
CA TYR A 72 11.15 4.94 1.63
C TYR A 72 12.58 5.50 1.64
N ASP A 73 12.88 6.38 2.60
CA ASP A 73 14.24 6.90 2.76
C ASP A 73 15.02 6.02 3.76
N PRO A 74 15.98 5.19 3.31
CA PRO A 74 16.74 4.33 4.21
C PRO A 74 17.62 5.12 5.19
N SER A 75 17.88 6.41 4.93
CA SER A 75 18.62 7.27 5.87
C SER A 75 17.81 7.64 7.11
N ARG A 76 16.49 7.45 7.06
CA ARG A 76 15.57 7.63 8.20
C ARG A 76 15.44 6.38 9.08
N LEU A 77 15.96 5.24 8.63
CA LEU A 77 15.93 4.01 9.43
C LEU A 77 16.71 4.19 10.73
N PRO A 78 16.16 3.74 11.87
CA PRO A 78 16.86 3.81 13.14
C PRO A 78 18.13 2.92 13.13
N PRO A 79 19.16 3.28 13.91
CA PRO A 79 20.39 2.49 13.98
C PRO A 79 20.09 1.10 14.57
N GLY A 80 20.22 0.06 13.75
CA GLY A 80 19.88 -1.32 14.11
C GLY A 80 18.65 -1.88 13.39
N ALA A 81 17.87 -1.04 12.72
CA ALA A 81 16.81 -1.48 11.83
C ALA A 81 17.39 -2.13 10.58
N SER A 82 16.86 -3.29 10.23
CA SER A 82 17.13 -3.92 8.95
C SER A 82 16.35 -3.19 7.87
N PRO A 83 16.96 -2.90 6.70
CA PRO A 83 16.26 -2.25 5.60
C PRO A 83 15.18 -3.13 4.96
N THR A 84 15.06 -4.39 5.37
CA THR A 84 14.02 -5.36 5.02
C THR A 84 12.78 -5.28 5.91
N ASP A 85 12.90 -4.70 7.11
CA ASP A 85 11.83 -4.56 8.09
C ASP A 85 11.01 -3.30 7.80
N VAL A 86 10.64 -3.12 6.53
CA VAL A 86 9.86 -1.98 6.05
C VAL A 86 8.57 -2.53 5.45
N SER A 87 7.45 -2.03 5.91
CA SER A 87 6.13 -2.45 5.42
C SER A 87 5.27 -1.24 5.11
N VAL A 88 4.33 -1.39 4.17
CA VAL A 88 3.27 -0.41 3.98
C VAL A 88 2.31 -0.54 5.15
N ALA A 89 2.12 0.53 5.91
CA ALA A 89 1.11 0.60 6.94
C ALA A 89 -0.09 1.40 6.44
N VAL A 90 -1.28 0.93 6.77
CA VAL A 90 -2.55 1.63 6.50
C VAL A 90 -3.10 2.22 7.80
N GLU A 91 -3.60 3.45 7.75
CA GLU A 91 -4.29 4.07 8.88
C GLU A 91 -5.65 3.39 9.07
N MET A 92 -5.84 2.74 10.22
CA MET A 92 -7.11 2.24 10.70
C MET A 92 -7.58 3.06 11.92
N ALA A 93 -8.85 2.86 12.32
CA ALA A 93 -9.43 3.57 13.46
C ALA A 93 -8.69 3.34 14.79
N GLU A 94 -8.00 2.20 14.93
CA GLU A 94 -7.25 1.81 16.12
C GLU A 94 -5.76 2.20 16.04
N GLY A 95 -5.29 2.68 14.88
CA GLY A 95 -3.89 3.02 14.62
C GLY A 95 -3.41 2.59 13.24
N TRP A 96 -2.11 2.66 13.01
CA TRP A 96 -1.49 2.18 11.78
C TRP A 96 -1.30 0.67 11.86
N THR A 97 -1.71 -0.05 10.82
CA THR A 97 -1.53 -1.50 10.74
C THR A 97 -0.68 -1.85 9.53
N PRO A 98 0.43 -2.60 9.73
CA PRO A 98 1.26 -3.06 8.62
C PRO A 98 0.47 -4.05 7.75
N LEU A 99 0.61 -3.89 6.45
CA LEU A 99 0.09 -4.80 5.44
C LEU A 99 1.20 -5.73 4.97
N GLU A 100 0.82 -6.89 4.44
CA GLU A 100 1.76 -7.79 3.78
C GLU A 100 2.43 -7.06 2.60
N SER A 101 3.73 -6.82 2.76
CA SER A 101 4.51 -5.95 1.89
C SER A 101 5.79 -6.64 1.46
N THR A 102 6.25 -6.31 0.26
CA THR A 102 7.55 -6.76 -0.27
C THR A 102 8.47 -5.57 -0.41
N VAL A 103 9.66 -5.65 0.19
CA VAL A 103 10.67 -4.60 0.10
C VAL A 103 11.62 -4.85 -1.04
N ASP A 104 11.84 -3.84 -1.87
CA ASP A 104 12.85 -3.78 -2.92
C ASP A 104 14.02 -2.90 -2.45
N LEU A 105 15.12 -3.56 -2.06
CA LEU A 105 16.33 -2.88 -1.59
C LEU A 105 17.09 -2.17 -2.71
N GLU A 106 16.89 -2.57 -3.97
CA GLU A 106 17.55 -1.97 -5.13
C GLU A 106 16.95 -0.60 -5.45
N SER A 107 15.63 -0.51 -5.39
CA SER A 107 14.85 0.70 -5.69
C SER A 107 14.48 1.50 -4.44
N THR A 108 14.77 0.97 -3.24
CA THR A 108 14.36 1.55 -1.94
C THR A 108 12.84 1.78 -1.89
N THR A 109 12.08 0.81 -2.40
CA THR A 109 10.62 0.82 -2.44
C THR A 109 10.05 -0.33 -1.63
N VAL A 110 8.86 -0.13 -1.10
CA VAL A 110 8.07 -1.18 -0.44
C VAL A 110 6.72 -1.27 -1.13
N THR A 111 6.32 -2.49 -1.49
CA THR A 111 5.11 -2.74 -2.27
C THR A 111 4.17 -3.64 -1.51
N ALA A 112 3.00 -3.14 -1.13
CA ALA A 112 1.92 -3.95 -0.58
C ALA A 112 0.91 -4.33 -1.65
N THR A 113 0.54 -5.59 -1.70
CA THR A 113 -0.50 -6.08 -2.62
C THR A 113 -1.69 -6.56 -1.82
N LEU A 114 -2.85 -5.94 -2.05
CA LEU A 114 -4.13 -6.33 -1.47
C LEU A 114 -5.01 -6.94 -2.56
N ASN A 115 -5.75 -8.00 -2.22
CA ASN A 115 -6.74 -8.60 -3.11
C ASN A 115 -8.14 -7.97 -2.92
N GLU A 116 -8.26 -7.02 -2.00
CA GLU A 116 -9.51 -6.34 -1.63
C GLU A 116 -9.23 -4.88 -1.26
N HIS A 117 -10.29 -4.10 -1.02
CA HIS A 117 -10.15 -2.70 -0.64
C HIS A 117 -9.30 -2.56 0.63
N PRO A 118 -8.37 -1.59 0.69
CA PRO A 118 -7.66 -1.32 1.92
C PRO A 118 -8.67 -0.89 3.00
N PRO A 119 -8.49 -1.35 4.26
CA PRO A 119 -9.39 -1.01 5.36
C PRO A 119 -9.33 0.46 5.77
N GLY A 120 -8.36 1.21 5.23
CA GLY A 120 -8.18 2.64 5.42
C GLY A 120 -7.81 3.37 4.13
N SER A 121 -8.01 4.68 4.14
CA SER A 121 -7.74 5.54 2.98
C SER A 121 -6.35 6.17 3.01
N THR A 122 -5.62 6.11 4.12
CA THR A 122 -4.28 6.67 4.22
C THR A 122 -3.25 5.56 4.36
N VAL A 123 -2.17 5.61 3.58
CA VAL A 123 -1.06 4.65 3.61
C VAL A 123 0.27 5.35 3.81
N VAL A 124 1.23 4.66 4.42
CA VAL A 124 2.58 5.18 4.68
C VAL A 124 3.60 4.04 4.67
N ALA A 125 4.82 4.30 4.21
CA ALA A 125 5.92 3.37 4.39
C ALA A 125 6.46 3.52 5.82
N GLY A 126 6.35 2.47 6.62
CA GLY A 126 6.80 2.43 8.00
C GLY A 126 7.81 1.33 8.24
N TYR A 127 8.67 1.51 9.23
CA TYR A 127 9.43 0.42 9.81
C TYR A 127 8.47 -0.53 10.55
N ASP A 128 8.57 -1.82 10.27
CA ASP A 128 7.76 -2.89 10.85
C ASP A 128 8.68 -3.81 11.65
N ASP A 129 8.70 -3.64 12.98
CA ASP A 129 9.49 -4.47 13.90
C ASP A 129 8.84 -5.84 14.17
N SER A 130 7.80 -6.20 13.41
CA SER A 130 6.92 -7.35 13.68
C SER A 130 7.62 -8.71 13.49
N ASP A 131 8.83 -8.75 12.93
CA ASP A 131 9.64 -9.96 12.76
C ASP A 131 10.02 -10.66 14.10
N ASP A 132 9.79 -10.03 15.26
CA ASP A 132 10.10 -10.64 16.58
C ASP A 132 8.92 -11.40 17.24
N SER A 133 7.76 -11.55 16.59
CA SER A 133 6.54 -12.09 17.26
C SER A 133 5.74 -13.19 16.54
N ASP A 134 6.34 -14.06 15.72
CA ASP A 134 5.77 -15.39 15.43
C ASP A 134 6.68 -16.51 15.97
N VAL A 135 6.90 -16.49 17.29
CA VAL A 135 7.26 -17.72 18.01
C VAL A 135 6.00 -18.29 18.64
N PRO A 136 5.37 -19.32 18.06
CA PRO A 136 4.40 -20.11 18.81
C PRO A 136 5.15 -20.75 19.98
N SER A 137 4.97 -20.18 21.17
CA SER A 137 5.39 -20.80 22.43
C SER A 137 4.60 -22.10 22.59
N ALA A 138 5.24 -23.23 22.31
CA ALA A 138 4.72 -24.58 22.55
C ALA A 138 5.47 -25.25 23.70
#